data_AF-A0A7C5IWM2-F1
#
_entry.id   AF-A0A7C5IWM2-F1
#
_cell.length_a   1.000
_cell.length_b   1.000
_cell.length_c   1.000
_cell.angle_alpha   90.00
_cell.angle_beta   90.00
_cell.angle_gamma   90.00
#
_symmetry.space_group_name_H-M   'P 1'
#
loop_
_entity.id
_entity.type
_entity.pdbx_description
1 polymer ?
#
loop_
_entity_poly.entity_id
_entity_poly.type
_entity_poly.pdbx_seq_one_letter_code
_entity_poly.pdbx_strand_id
1 'polypeptide(L)'
;MKRVLRKQRSVYGFSLFLIMAGVAALAAVLWKTYPKLSMSQNPLSTFLSLLWEESINVADTVAFRLVYLVIFGDVALVLGFILWLLSRQWLTVPGKFVWYECPFCKKRWKAVGDKALVHCPHCRQLVHPKIVES
;
A
#
# COMPACT_ATOMS: atom_id res chain seq x y z
N MET A 1 11.90 10.04 16.85
CA MET A 1 11.00 10.65 15.85
C MET A 1 9.68 9.88 15.83
N LYS A 2 8.52 10.54 16.00
CA LYS A 2 7.22 9.85 15.94
C LYS A 2 6.85 9.63 14.47
N ARG A 3 6.77 8.37 14.05
CA ARG A 3 6.22 8.00 12.73
C ARG A 3 4.70 7.89 12.90
N VAL A 4 3.94 8.64 12.11
CA VAL A 4 2.47 8.54 12.15
C VAL A 4 2.04 7.71 10.95
N LEU A 5 1.38 6.59 11.22
CA LEU A 5 0.88 5.71 10.18
C LEU A 5 -0.41 6.32 9.61
N ARG A 6 -0.34 7.06 8.51
CA ARG A 6 -1.55 7.54 7.82
C ARG A 6 -1.93 6.51 6.76
N LYS A 7 -2.97 5.74 7.05
CA LYS A 7 -3.50 4.74 6.11
C LYS A 7 -4.37 5.43 5.06
N GLN A 8 -3.98 5.38 3.80
CA GLN A 8 -4.81 5.89 2.70
C GLN A 8 -5.94 4.89 2.44
N ARG A 9 -7.14 5.17 2.98
CA ARG A 9 -8.30 4.24 2.95
C ARG A 9 -8.66 3.76 1.54
N SER A 10 -8.59 4.64 0.53
CA SER A 10 -8.93 4.30 -0.86
C SER A 10 -7.94 3.34 -1.50
N VAL A 11 -6.63 3.61 -1.38
CA VAL A 11 -5.56 2.76 -1.94
C VAL A 11 -5.56 1.38 -1.28
N TYR A 12 -5.81 1.33 0.04
CA TYR A 12 -5.93 0.08 0.77
C TYR A 12 -7.13 -0.77 0.30
N GLY A 13 -8.29 -0.13 0.08
CA GLY A 13 -9.48 -0.83 -0.42
C GLY A 13 -9.27 -1.40 -1.83
N PHE A 14 -8.70 -0.60 -2.73
CA PHE A 14 -8.42 -1.04 -4.09
C PHE A 14 -7.36 -2.16 -4.15
N SER A 15 -6.32 -2.07 -3.30
CA SER A 15 -5.32 -3.12 -3.15
C SER A 15 -5.93 -4.45 -2.69
N LEU A 16 -6.81 -4.43 -1.68
CA LEU A 16 -7.51 -5.65 -1.24
C LEU A 16 -8.39 -6.23 -2.33
N PHE A 17 -9.09 -5.38 -3.08
CA PHE A 17 -9.91 -5.83 -4.21
C PHE A 17 -9.06 -6.55 -5.27
N LEU A 18 -7.91 -5.98 -5.65
CA LEU A 18 -7.00 -6.61 -6.62
C LEU A 18 -6.46 -7.96 -6.12
N ILE A 19 -6.09 -8.05 -4.83
CA ILE A 19 -5.61 -9.31 -4.24
C ILE A 19 -6.73 -10.36 -4.28
N MET A 20 -7.94 -10.01 -3.85
CA MET A 20 -9.09 -10.91 -3.86
C MET A 20 -9.42 -11.39 -5.28
N ALA A 21 -9.40 -10.48 -6.26
CA ALA A 21 -9.63 -10.81 -7.66
C ALA A 21 -8.55 -11.75 -8.22
N GLY A 22 -7.27 -11.49 -7.90
CA GLY A 22 -6.16 -12.35 -8.32
C GLY A 22 -6.23 -13.76 -7.72
N VAL A 23 -6.52 -13.86 -6.40
CA VAL A 23 -6.72 -15.17 -5.74
C VAL A 23 -7.91 -15.91 -6.35
N ALA A 24 -9.02 -15.23 -6.60
CA ALA A 24 -10.20 -15.85 -7.21
C ALA A 24 -9.90 -16.38 -8.61
N ALA A 25 -9.15 -15.63 -9.44
CA ALA A 25 -8.75 -16.06 -10.77
C ALA A 25 -7.86 -17.32 -10.72
N LEU A 26 -6.85 -17.34 -9.84
CA LEU A 26 -5.97 -18.50 -9.68
C LEU A 26 -6.72 -19.71 -9.11
N ALA A 27 -7.64 -19.50 -8.16
CA ALA A 27 -8.49 -20.55 -7.62
C ALA A 27 -9.39 -21.16 -8.69
N ALA A 28 -9.95 -20.35 -9.60
CA ALA A 28 -10.76 -20.84 -10.72
C ALA A 28 -9.94 -21.72 -11.69
N VAL A 29 -8.71 -21.30 -12.01
CA VAL A 29 -7.77 -22.09 -12.83
C VAL A 29 -7.43 -23.41 -12.14
N LEU A 30 -7.10 -23.37 -10.85
CA LEU A 30 -6.82 -24.56 -10.05
C LEU A 30 -8.03 -25.48 -10.01
N TRP A 31 -9.22 -24.97 -9.74
CA TRP A 31 -10.45 -25.76 -9.73
C TRP A 31 -10.70 -26.49 -11.05
N LYS A 32 -10.44 -25.82 -12.18
CA LYS A 32 -10.62 -26.40 -13.51
C LYS A 32 -9.61 -27.49 -13.83
N THR A 33 -8.35 -27.28 -13.44
CA THR A 33 -7.23 -28.20 -13.71
C THR A 33 -7.11 -29.34 -12.69
N TYR A 34 -7.63 -29.14 -11.47
CA TYR A 34 -7.56 -30.09 -10.35
C TYR A 34 -7.95 -31.54 -10.68
N PRO A 35 -9.10 -31.83 -11.34
CA PRO A 35 -9.48 -33.22 -11.64
C PRO A 35 -8.52 -33.92 -12.61
N LYS A 36 -7.84 -33.17 -13.49
CA LYS A 36 -6.84 -33.72 -14.42
C LYS A 36 -5.47 -33.87 -13.76
N LEU A 37 -5.16 -32.97 -12.82
CA LEU A 37 -3.92 -33.02 -12.03
C LEU A 37 -3.90 -34.21 -11.07
N SER A 38 -5.02 -34.51 -10.42
CA SER A 38 -5.12 -35.60 -9.44
C SER A 38 -4.94 -36.99 -10.05
N MET A 39 -5.16 -37.12 -11.36
CA MET A 39 -4.98 -38.38 -12.10
C MET A 39 -3.61 -38.51 -12.77
N SER A 40 -2.79 -37.45 -12.76
CA SER A 40 -1.52 -37.43 -13.49
C SER A 40 -0.35 -37.90 -12.61
N GLN A 41 0.57 -38.69 -13.18
CA GLN A 41 1.82 -39.07 -12.51
C GLN A 41 2.76 -37.90 -12.24
N ASN A 42 2.74 -36.85 -13.08
CA ASN A 42 3.63 -35.68 -12.97
C ASN A 42 2.80 -34.38 -12.93
N PRO A 43 2.38 -33.91 -11.75
CA PRO A 43 1.40 -32.84 -11.62
C PRO A 43 1.89 -31.50 -12.18
N LEU A 44 3.18 -31.17 -12.03
CA LEU A 44 3.72 -29.88 -12.52
C LEU A 44 3.77 -29.78 -14.04
N SER A 45 4.25 -30.83 -14.72
CA SER A 45 4.31 -30.84 -16.19
C SER A 45 2.91 -30.84 -16.81
N THR A 46 2.00 -31.61 -16.21
CA THR A 46 0.59 -31.67 -16.63
C THR A 46 -0.13 -30.34 -16.41
N PHE A 47 0.17 -29.63 -15.30
CA PHE A 47 -0.36 -28.30 -15.07
C PHE A 47 0.09 -27.32 -16.16
N LEU A 48 1.38 -27.34 -16.50
CA LEU A 48 1.95 -26.46 -17.51
C LEU A 48 1.34 -26.74 -18.90
N SER A 49 1.16 -28.01 -19.28
CA SER A 49 0.52 -28.34 -20.56
C SER A 49 -0.95 -27.91 -20.59
N LEU A 50 -1.70 -28.17 -19.52
CA LEU A 50 -3.10 -27.76 -19.40
C LEU A 50 -3.29 -26.25 -19.44
N LEU A 51 -2.35 -25.48 -18.89
CA LEU A 51 -2.36 -24.02 -19.00
C LEU A 51 -2.39 -23.55 -20.45
N TRP A 52 -1.57 -24.17 -21.31
CA TRP A 52 -1.39 -23.79 -22.70
C TRP A 52 -2.49 -24.34 -23.62
N GLU A 53 -3.02 -25.52 -23.30
CA GLU A 53 -3.94 -26.28 -24.15
C GLU A 53 -5.41 -26.01 -23.82
N GLU A 54 -5.72 -25.72 -22.56
CA GLU A 54 -7.09 -25.51 -22.11
C GLU A 54 -7.50 -24.03 -22.21
N SER A 55 -8.74 -23.80 -22.62
CA SER A 55 -9.37 -22.48 -22.66
C SER A 55 -10.64 -22.44 -21.82
N ILE A 56 -10.87 -21.32 -21.16
CA ILE A 56 -12.12 -21.00 -20.49
C ILE A 56 -12.94 -20.09 -21.42
N ASN A 57 -14.16 -20.53 -21.72
CA ASN A 57 -15.14 -19.69 -22.39
C ASN A 57 -15.80 -18.83 -21.32
N VAL A 58 -15.49 -17.52 -21.33
CA VAL A 58 -16.07 -16.56 -20.38
C VAL A 58 -17.44 -16.08 -20.87
N ALA A 59 -17.66 -16.13 -22.18
CA ALA A 59 -18.93 -15.92 -22.86
C ALA A 59 -18.96 -16.81 -24.11
N ASP A 60 -20.14 -17.00 -24.71
CA ASP A 60 -20.31 -17.80 -25.95
C ASP A 60 -19.43 -17.33 -27.12
N THR A 61 -18.87 -16.12 -27.04
CA THR A 61 -18.03 -15.50 -28.08
C THR A 61 -16.56 -15.33 -27.70
N VAL A 62 -16.16 -15.51 -26.43
CA VAL A 62 -14.81 -15.20 -25.97
C VAL A 62 -14.19 -16.36 -25.21
N ALA A 63 -13.28 -17.06 -25.90
CA ALA A 63 -12.42 -18.08 -25.33
C ALA A 63 -11.09 -17.47 -24.88
N PHE A 64 -10.78 -17.55 -23.59
CA PHE A 64 -9.48 -17.18 -23.04
C PHE A 64 -8.68 -18.42 -22.70
N ARG A 65 -7.43 -18.51 -23.17
CA ARG A 65 -6.49 -19.54 -22.68
C ARG A 65 -6.28 -19.38 -21.18
N LEU A 66 -6.18 -20.51 -20.46
CA LEU A 66 -5.92 -20.51 -19.01
C LEU A 66 -4.63 -19.74 -18.65
N VAL A 67 -3.60 -19.78 -19.52
CA VAL A 67 -2.39 -18.95 -19.38
C VAL A 67 -2.70 -17.47 -19.13
N TYR A 68 -3.66 -16.88 -19.84
CA TYR A 68 -3.97 -15.46 -19.67
C TYR A 68 -4.62 -15.15 -18.32
N LEU A 69 -5.44 -16.07 -17.80
CA LEU A 69 -6.03 -15.94 -16.47
C LEU A 69 -4.98 -16.03 -15.36
N VAL A 70 -3.97 -16.90 -15.53
CA VAL A 70 -2.84 -16.98 -14.59
C VAL A 70 -2.00 -15.72 -14.63
N ILE A 71 -1.63 -15.24 -15.83
CA ILE A 71 -0.88 -13.98 -15.98
C ILE A 71 -1.65 -12.83 -15.35
N PHE A 72 -2.96 -12.71 -15.61
CA PHE A 72 -3.80 -11.68 -15.01
C PHE A 72 -3.84 -11.79 -13.48
N GLY A 73 -4.01 -13.01 -12.95
CA GLY A 73 -4.02 -13.27 -11.52
C GLY A 73 -2.70 -12.88 -10.83
N ASP A 74 -1.57 -13.26 -11.43
CA ASP A 74 -0.23 -12.93 -10.94
C ASP A 74 0.03 -11.42 -10.97
N VAL A 75 -0.29 -10.76 -12.08
CA VAL A 75 -0.15 -9.31 -12.21
C VAL A 75 -1.02 -8.59 -11.17
N ALA A 76 -2.27 -9.00 -11.01
CA ALA A 76 -3.19 -8.43 -10.02
C ALA A 76 -2.68 -8.62 -8.59
N LEU A 77 -2.10 -9.78 -8.26
CA LEU A 77 -1.51 -10.04 -6.96
C LEU A 77 -0.28 -9.18 -6.69
N VAL A 78 0.65 -9.10 -7.65
CA VAL A 78 1.87 -8.30 -7.51
C VAL A 78 1.53 -6.83 -7.34
N LEU A 79 0.66 -6.27 -8.20
CA LEU A 79 0.20 -4.89 -8.08
C LEU A 79 -0.57 -4.67 -6.77
N GLY A 80 -1.47 -5.58 -6.42
CA GLY A 80 -2.23 -5.53 -5.18
C GLY A 80 -1.31 -5.47 -3.96
N PHE A 81 -0.27 -6.29 -3.92
CA PHE A 81 0.72 -6.32 -2.85
C PHE A 81 1.59 -5.06 -2.80
N ILE A 82 2.06 -4.56 -3.94
CA ILE A 82 2.82 -3.31 -4.02
C ILE A 82 1.97 -2.15 -3.50
N LEU A 83 0.72 -2.03 -3.97
CA LEU A 83 -0.21 -0.99 -3.52
C LEU A 83 -0.55 -1.15 -2.03
N TRP A 84 -0.61 -2.38 -1.52
CA TRP A 84 -0.81 -2.64 -0.10
C TRP A 84 0.34 -2.09 0.73
N LEU A 85 1.58 -2.34 0.31
CA LEU A 85 2.78 -1.81 0.95
C LEU A 85 2.81 -0.28 0.90
N LEU A 86 2.55 0.31 -0.26
CA LEU A 86 2.51 1.77 -0.45
C LEU A 86 1.36 2.45 0.30
N SER A 87 0.23 1.75 0.51
CA SER A 87 -0.89 2.28 1.30
C SER A 87 -0.51 2.58 2.76
N ARG A 88 0.55 1.93 3.26
CA ARG A 88 1.18 2.24 4.54
C ARG A 88 2.20 3.36 4.32
N GLN A 89 1.71 4.57 4.06
CA GLN A 89 2.59 5.73 4.00
C GLN A 89 3.12 6.04 5.40
N TRP A 90 4.41 5.75 5.60
CA TRP A 90 5.14 6.14 6.80
C TRP A 90 5.50 7.62 6.67
N LEU A 91 4.54 8.50 6.97
CA LEU A 91 4.82 9.93 7.08
C LEU A 91 5.63 10.15 8.36
N THR A 92 6.90 10.49 8.18
CA THR A 92 7.74 11.08 9.21
C THR A 92 7.20 12.47 9.51
N VAL A 93 6.34 12.57 10.52
CA VAL A 93 5.86 13.87 10.99
C VAL A 93 7.05 14.59 11.65
N PRO A 94 7.42 15.80 11.18
CA PRO A 94 8.54 16.52 11.73
C PRO A 94 8.23 16.98 13.16
N GLY A 95 9.07 16.53 14.09
CA GLY A 95 9.24 17.04 15.45
C GLY A 95 8.07 16.89 16.44
N LYS A 96 8.41 16.88 17.73
CA LYS A 96 7.43 17.15 18.79
C LYS A 96 7.03 18.63 18.68
N PHE A 97 5.76 18.94 18.86
CA PHE A 97 5.34 20.34 19.04
C PHE A 97 5.78 20.80 20.41
N VAL A 98 6.53 21.90 20.45
CA VAL A 98 7.04 22.49 21.68
C VAL A 98 6.47 23.89 21.83
N TRP A 99 6.25 24.32 23.08
CA TRP A 99 5.87 25.70 23.37
C TRP A 99 7.12 26.57 23.44
N TYR A 100 7.11 27.62 22.65
CA TYR A 100 8.14 28.63 22.61
C TYR A 100 7.65 29.90 23.28
N GLU A 101 8.51 30.52 24.08
CA GLU A 101 8.28 31.83 24.67
C GLU A 101 9.27 32.86 24.10
N CYS A 102 8.75 34.02 23.68
CA CYS A 102 9.57 35.09 23.13
C CYS A 102 10.24 35.86 24.28
N PRO A 103 11.56 36.06 24.26
CA PRO A 103 12.24 36.82 25.32
C PRO A 103 11.82 38.31 25.36
N PHE A 104 11.35 38.86 24.24
CA PHE A 104 10.96 40.27 24.14
C PHE A 104 9.50 40.48 24.53
N CYS A 105 8.57 39.79 23.85
CA CYS A 105 7.14 40.03 24.06
C CYS A 105 6.49 39.10 25.10
N LYS A 106 7.23 38.11 25.64
CA LYS A 106 6.76 37.09 26.60
C LYS A 106 5.52 36.30 26.18
N LYS A 107 5.11 36.43 24.91
CA LYS A 107 4.00 35.66 24.34
C LYS A 107 4.48 34.27 23.98
N ARG A 108 3.60 33.29 24.19
CA ARG A 108 3.86 31.88 23.91
C ARG A 108 3.19 31.47 22.60
N TRP A 109 3.86 30.65 21.82
CA TRP A 109 3.29 30.02 20.63
C TRP A 109 3.79 28.58 20.48
N LYS A 110 3.05 27.78 19.72
CA LYS A 110 3.35 26.37 19.48
C LYS A 110 3.99 26.21 18.11
N ALA A 111 5.16 25.60 18.03
CA ALA A 111 5.83 25.30 16.76
C ALA A 111 6.60 23.97 16.83
N VAL A 112 7.12 23.53 15.68
CA VAL A 112 7.91 22.29 15.56
C VAL A 112 9.31 22.52 16.14
N GLY A 113 9.74 21.62 17.03
CA GLY A 113 10.93 21.72 17.89
C GLY A 113 12.32 21.75 17.22
N ASP A 114 12.44 22.01 15.92
CA ASP A 114 13.70 21.88 15.16
C ASP A 114 14.31 23.23 14.74
N LYS A 115 13.75 24.36 15.19
CA LYS A 115 14.21 25.68 14.73
C LYS A 115 14.93 26.45 15.83
N ALA A 116 16.24 26.62 15.67
CA ALA A 116 17.09 27.39 16.58
C ALA A 116 16.80 28.91 16.52
N LEU A 117 16.49 29.45 15.32
CA LEU A 117 16.00 30.81 15.12
C LEU A 117 14.62 30.79 14.48
N VAL A 118 13.68 31.55 15.04
CA VAL A 118 12.30 31.65 14.53
C VAL A 118 11.87 33.11 14.57
N HIS A 119 11.17 33.56 13.53
CA HIS A 119 10.43 34.82 13.62
C HIS A 119 9.26 34.67 14.58
N CYS A 120 9.22 35.50 15.62
CA CYS A 120 8.08 35.52 16.52
C CYS A 120 6.84 36.01 15.75
N PRO A 121 5.70 35.30 15.77
CA PRO A 121 4.50 35.72 15.05
C PRO A 121 3.89 37.03 15.59
N HIS A 122 4.24 37.42 16.81
CA HIS A 122 3.69 38.61 17.45
C HIS A 122 4.54 39.87 17.23
N CYS A 123 5.86 39.79 17.47
CA CYS A 123 6.75 40.95 17.29
C CYS A 123 7.46 40.96 15.93
N ARG A 124 7.33 39.89 15.12
CA ARG A 124 8.01 39.68 13.83
C ARG A 124 9.55 39.76 13.88
N GLN A 125 10.14 39.87 15.06
CA GLN A 125 11.58 39.82 15.25
C GLN A 125 12.11 38.39 15.17
N LEU A 126 13.32 38.25 14.64
CA LEU A 126 14.06 37.00 14.65
C LEU A 126 14.59 36.77 16.06
N VAL A 127 14.16 35.70 16.72
CA VAL A 127 14.51 35.44 18.13
C VAL A 127 15.03 34.02 18.31
N HIS A 128 15.84 33.82 19.35
CA HIS A 128 16.10 32.52 19.94
C HIS A 128 15.03 32.28 21.03
N PRO A 129 13.94 31.56 20.71
CA PRO A 129 12.86 31.38 21.68
C PRO A 129 13.30 30.44 22.80
N LYS A 130 12.82 30.71 24.02
CA LYS A 130 13.00 29.78 25.14
C LYS A 130 11.98 28.66 25.00
N ILE A 131 12.45 27.42 25.10
CA ILE A 131 11.60 26.24 25.16
C ILE A 131 11.00 26.19 26.57
N VAL A 132 9.68 26.18 26.65
CA VAL A 132 8.95 25.99 27.91
C VAL A 132 8.34 24.59 27.84
N GLU A 133 8.99 23.62 28.48
CA GLU A 133 8.39 22.30 28.68
C GLU A 133 7.25 22.44 29.69
N SER A 134 6.06 21.98 29.30
CA SER A 134 4.91 21.83 30.21
C SER A 134 5.02 20.53 30.97
#